data_AF-A0A952HVX6-F1
#
_entry.id   AF-A0A952HVX6-F1
#
_cell.length_a   1.000
_cell.length_b   1.000
_cell.length_c   1.000
_cell.angle_alpha   90.00
_cell.angle_beta   90.00
_cell.angle_gamma   90.00
#
_symmetry.space_group_name_H-M   'P 1'
#
loop_
_entity.id
_entity.type
_entity.pdbx_description
1 polymer ?
#
loop_
_entity_poly.entity_id
_entity_poly.type
_entity_poly.pdbx_seq_one_letter_code
_entity_poly.pdbx_strand_id
1 'polypeptide(L)' 'MSKLDQPRLANATIEYSQQQMDQIIRTLEQMVLQLNNTFTQDVQDVNEAESWYFIKV' A
#
# COMPACT_ATOMS: atom_id res chain seq x y z
N MET A 1 4.04 -10.04 -2.02
CA MET A 1 4.12 -8.70 -2.67
C MET A 1 2.91 -8.43 -3.54
N SER A 2 1.79 -8.03 -2.92
CA SER A 2 0.70 -7.42 -3.68
C SER A 2 1.24 -6.13 -4.34
N LYS A 3 1.16 -6.04 -5.68
CA LYS A 3 1.56 -4.83 -6.39
C LYS A 3 0.56 -3.73 -6.02
N LEU A 4 1.06 -2.61 -5.51
CA LEU A 4 0.24 -1.44 -5.20
C LEU A 4 -0.37 -0.90 -6.51
N ASP A 5 -1.64 -1.23 -6.77
CA ASP A 5 -2.37 -0.68 -7.91
C ASP A 5 -2.88 0.72 -7.53
N GLN A 6 -2.04 1.71 -7.81
CA GLN A 6 -2.31 3.09 -7.45
C GLN A 6 -2.55 3.93 -8.70
N PRO A 7 -3.63 4.73 -8.75
CA PRO A 7 -3.78 5.73 -9.79
C PRO A 7 -2.60 6.72 -9.74
N ARG A 8 -2.10 7.11 -10.92
CA ARG A 8 -1.06 8.16 -11.00
C ARG A 8 -1.59 9.44 -10.35
N LEU A 9 -0.78 10.00 -9.46
CA LEU A 9 -1.04 11.32 -8.90
C LEU A 9 -1.15 12.35 -10.04
N ALA A 10 -2.04 13.31 -9.87
CA ALA A 10 -2.18 14.41 -10.81
C ALA A 10 -0.87 15.20 -10.92
N ASN A 11 -0.62 15.79 -12.09
CA ASN A 11 0.56 16.62 -12.29
C ASN A 11 0.56 17.79 -11.29
N ALA A 12 1.75 18.13 -10.78
CA ALA A 12 1.90 19.26 -9.89
C ALA A 12 1.51 20.57 -10.58
N THR A 13 0.77 21.41 -9.87
CA THR A 13 0.41 22.76 -10.29
C THR A 13 1.21 23.77 -9.47
N ILE A 14 1.31 25.01 -9.95
CA ILE A 14 2.03 26.09 -9.24
C ILE A 14 1.34 26.42 -7.91
N GLU A 15 0.00 26.37 -7.89
CA GLU A 15 -0.84 26.52 -6.71
C GLU A 15 -1.93 25.44 -6.77
N TYR A 16 -2.26 24.87 -5.61
CA TYR A 16 -3.32 23.88 -5.49
C TYR A 16 -4.60 24.54 -4.98
N SER A 17 -5.72 24.26 -5.63
CA SER A 17 -7.03 24.56 -5.06
C SER A 17 -7.30 23.63 -3.86
N GLN A 18 -8.22 24.02 -2.98
CA GLN A 18 -8.62 23.18 -1.83
C GLN A 18 -9.07 21.78 -2.28
N GLN A 19 -9.88 21.70 -3.34
CA GLN A 19 -10.36 20.43 -3.89
C GLN A 19 -9.21 19.55 -4.42
N GLN A 20 -8.20 20.15 -5.05
CA GLN A 20 -7.03 19.42 -5.53
C GLN A 20 -6.18 18.90 -4.36
N MET A 21 -6.01 19.69 -3.30
CA MET A 21 -5.31 19.29 -2.09
C MET A 21 -6.05 18.14 -1.38
N ASP A 22 -7.37 18.23 -1.23
CA ASP A 22 -8.20 17.19 -0.61
C ASP A 22 -8.06 15.86 -1.36
N GLN A 23 -8.03 15.90 -2.69
CA GLN A 23 -7.84 14.70 -3.51
C GLN A 23 -6.45 14.08 -3.30
N ILE A 24 -5.40 14.90 -3.20
CA ILE A 24 -4.03 14.42 -2.91
C ILE A 24 -3.99 13.73 -1.56
N ILE A 25 -4.53 14.38 -0.51
CA ILE A 25 -4.57 13.84 0.85
C ILE A 25 -5.28 12.48 0.87
N ARG A 26 -6.48 12.39 0.29
CA ARG A 26 -7.25 11.13 0.22
C ARG A 26 -6.50 10.02 -0.50
N THR A 27 -5.80 10.36 -1.59
CA THR A 27 -5.02 9.36 -2.33
C THR A 27 -3.85 8.86 -1.48
N LEU A 28 -3.17 9.74 -0.74
CA LEU A 28 -2.08 9.37 0.18
C LEU A 28 -2.59 8.50 1.34
N GLU A 29 -3.74 8.81 1.93
CA GLU A 29 -4.37 7.99 2.97
C GLU A 29 -4.66 6.57 2.47
N GLN A 30 -5.19 6.43 1.27
CA GLN A 30 -5.44 5.11 0.65
C GLN A 30 -4.15 4.32 0.43
N MET A 31 -3.07 4.97 -0.03
CA MET A 31 -1.78 4.30 -0.20
C MET A 31 -1.22 3.80 1.12
N VAL A 32 -1.25 4.63 2.17
CA VAL A 32 -0.75 4.26 3.50
C VAL A 32 -1.55 3.08 4.06
N LEU A 33 -2.88 3.10 3.93
CA LEU A 33 -3.73 1.98 4.34
C LEU A 33 -3.40 0.70 3.58
N GLN A 34 -3.23 0.78 2.26
CA GLN A 34 -2.89 -0.38 1.45
C GLN A 34 -1.51 -0.93 1.84
N LEU A 35 -0.51 -0.08 2.02
CA LEU A 35 0.84 -0.48 2.45
C LEU A 35 0.83 -1.16 3.82
N ASN A 36 0.10 -0.62 4.80
CA ASN A 36 0.00 -1.20 6.14
C ASN A 36 -0.64 -2.60 6.10
N ASN A 37 -1.69 -2.77 5.30
CA ASN A 37 -2.37 -4.05 5.15
C ASN A 37 -1.50 -5.07 4.38
N THR A 38 -0.80 -4.63 3.31
CA THR A 38 0.08 -5.53 2.55
C THR A 38 1.31 -5.96 3.33
N PHE A 39 1.86 -5.10 4.20
CA PHE A 39 3.02 -5.44 5.03
C PHE A 39 2.67 -6.56 6.01
N THR A 40 1.51 -6.48 6.64
CA THR A 40 1.04 -7.52 7.57
C THR A 40 0.82 -8.85 6.86
N GLN A 41 0.25 -8.82 5.65
CA GLN A 41 0.03 -10.03 4.85
C GLN A 41 1.35 -10.69 4.40
N ASP A 42 2.29 -9.91 3.86
CA ASP A 42 3.57 -10.46 3.38
C ASP A 42 4.38 -11.11 4.54
N VAL A 43 4.31 -10.56 5.76
CA VAL A 43 4.95 -11.19 6.95
C VAL A 43 4.26 -12.48 7.35
N GLN A 44 2.93 -12.54 7.30
CA GLN A 44 2.18 -13.78 7.58
C GLN A 44 2.49 -14.86 6.55
N ASP A 45 2.50 -14.52 5.26
CA ASP A 45 2.80 -15.46 4.17
C ASP A 45 4.21 -16.08 4.33
N VAL A 46 5.21 -15.28 4.74
CA VAL A 46 6.57 -15.78 5.02
C VAL A 46 6.59 -16.71 6.22
N ASN A 47 5.96 -16.33 7.33
CA ASN A 47 5.90 -17.16 8.53
C ASN A 47 5.16 -18.48 8.27
N GLU A 48 4.08 -18.44 7.50
CA GLU A 48 3.34 -19.64 7.13
C GLU A 48 4.22 -20.55 6.26
N ALA A 49 4.88 -20.01 5.24
CA ALA A 49 5.81 -20.76 4.39
C ALA A 49 6.96 -21.41 5.18
N GLU A 50 7.55 -20.70 6.14
CA GLU A 50 8.56 -21.29 7.04
C GLU A 50 7.98 -22.40 7.91
N SER A 51 6.81 -22.20 8.50
CA SER A 51 6.15 -23.22 9.33
C SER A 51 5.84 -24.49 8.53
N TRP A 52 5.38 -24.36 7.28
CA TRP A 52 5.13 -25.48 6.37
C TRP A 52 6.42 -26.25 6.01
N TYR A 53 7.56 -25.55 5.87
CA TYR A 53 8.85 -26.18 5.62
C TYR A 53 9.31 -27.03 6.81
N PHE A 54 9.24 -26.49 8.03
CA PHE A 54 9.69 -27.20 9.25
C PHE A 54 8.78 -28.37 9.65
N ILE A 55 7.50 -28.38 9.26
CA ILE A 55 6.59 -29.52 9.51
C ILE A 55 6.86 -30.69 8.55
N LYS A 56 7.42 -30.43 7.36
CA LYS A 56 7.62 -31.44 6.31
C LYS A 56 9.03 -32.05 6.24
N VAL A 57 9.99 -31.56 7.03
CA VAL A 57 11.35 -32.12 7.19
C VAL A 57 11.42 -32.93 8.48
#